data_AF-A0A2V8K088-F1
#
_entry.id   AF-A0A2V8K088-F1
#
_cell.length_a   1.000
_cell.length_b   1.000
_cell.length_c   1.000
_cell.angle_alpha   90.00
_cell.angle_beta   90.00
_cell.angle_gamma   90.00
#
_symmetry.space_group_name_H-M   'P 1'
#
loop_
_entity.id
_entity.type
_entity.pdbx_description
1 polymer ?
#
loop_
_entity_poly.entity_id
_entity_poly.type
_entity_poly.pdbx_seq_one_letter_code
_entity_poly.pdbx_strand_id
1 'polypeptide(L)'
;MIYFPGIQQIPDPSVAGVTSSNGLNGQFSNKAITDSQGKLLLVNPVPGKNGTLGLKWVEGPPAVGFNANLIKRVRMTETKEFEFRMDVVNVLNHPNFSVPTPANLSINSTSFGRITTAGGNRRFTIGARLNF
;
A
#
# COMPACT_ATOMS: atom_id res chain seq x y z
N MET A 1 -2.85 -3.91 -6.11
CA MET A 1 -1.52 -3.63 -6.70
C MET A 1 -0.54 -4.71 -6.27
N ILE A 2 0.29 -5.20 -7.19
CA ILE A 2 1.47 -6.01 -6.86
C ILE A 2 2.60 -5.04 -6.55
N TYR A 3 3.13 -5.11 -5.33
CA TYR A 3 4.11 -4.17 -4.82
C TYR A 3 5.55 -4.58 -5.16
N PHE A 4 5.85 -5.88 -5.03
CA PHE A 4 7.12 -6.46 -5.47
C PHE A 4 6.86 -7.28 -6.75
N PRO A 5 7.11 -6.72 -7.94
CA PRO A 5 6.96 -7.47 -9.19
C PRO A 5 8.10 -8.48 -9.37
N GLY A 6 7.83 -9.58 -10.08
CA GLY A 6 8.87 -10.54 -10.49
C GLY A 6 9.39 -11.48 -9.40
N ILE A 7 8.80 -11.47 -8.21
CA ILE A 7 9.11 -12.42 -7.14
C ILE A 7 8.10 -13.57 -7.09
N GLN A 8 8.54 -14.70 -6.55
CA GLN A 8 7.71 -15.89 -6.33
C GLN A 8 7.83 -16.36 -4.89
N GLN A 9 6.69 -16.73 -4.30
CA GLN A 9 6.63 -17.32 -2.97
C GLN A 9 6.64 -18.85 -3.11
N ILE A 10 7.57 -19.49 -2.42
CA ILE A 10 7.75 -20.95 -2.43
C ILE A 10 7.71 -21.48 -0.99
N PRO A 11 7.51 -22.79 -0.77
CA PRO A 11 7.83 -23.41 0.51
C PRO A 11 9.28 -23.14 0.90
N ASP A 12 9.53 -22.82 2.17
CA ASP A 12 10.89 -22.54 2.63
C ASP A 12 11.78 -23.81 2.51
N PRO A 13 12.94 -23.75 1.82
CA PRO A 13 13.79 -24.92 1.60
C PRO A 13 14.26 -25.64 2.87
N SER A 14 14.26 -24.94 4.02
CA SER A 14 14.60 -25.54 5.32
C SER A 14 13.66 -26.67 5.74
N VAL A 15 12.48 -26.79 5.10
CA VAL A 15 11.57 -27.94 5.27
C VAL A 15 12.27 -29.28 5.00
N ALA A 16 13.28 -29.31 4.12
CA ALA A 16 14.05 -30.52 3.83
C ALA A 16 14.80 -31.08 5.05
N GLY A 17 15.09 -30.24 6.05
CA GLY A 17 15.71 -30.63 7.32
C GLY A 17 14.71 -31.10 8.39
N VAL A 18 13.40 -31.03 8.12
CA VAL A 18 12.36 -31.40 9.09
C VAL A 18 12.00 -32.88 8.94
N THR A 19 12.06 -33.61 10.05
CA THR A 19 11.72 -35.04 10.09
C THR A 19 10.30 -35.32 9.59
N SER A 20 10.12 -36.44 8.89
CA SER A 20 8.81 -36.95 8.48
C SER A 20 8.09 -37.70 9.60
N SER A 21 8.77 -37.99 10.71
CA SER A 21 8.18 -38.68 11.87
C SER A 21 6.91 -37.96 12.33
N ASN A 22 5.84 -38.75 12.56
CA ASN A 22 4.52 -38.25 12.96
C ASN A 22 3.94 -37.16 12.04
N GLY A 23 4.39 -37.06 10.78
CA GLY A 23 3.90 -36.07 9.82
C GLY A 23 4.37 -34.63 10.08
N LEU A 24 5.42 -34.43 10.89
CA LEU A 24 5.90 -33.10 11.28
C LEU A 24 6.29 -32.22 10.08
N ASN A 25 6.87 -32.80 9.04
CA ASN A 25 7.18 -32.08 7.79
C ASN A 25 5.94 -31.40 7.16
N GLY A 26 4.78 -32.06 7.20
CA GLY A 26 3.52 -31.53 6.67
C GLY A 26 2.92 -30.39 7.50
N GLN A 27 3.39 -30.19 8.73
CA GLN A 27 3.01 -29.07 9.60
C GLN A 27 3.86 -27.82 9.33
N PHE A 28 4.95 -27.96 8.56
CA PHE A 28 5.85 -26.85 8.27
C PHE A 28 5.24 -25.91 7.21
N SER A 29 4.80 -24.74 7.66
CA SER A 29 4.07 -23.77 6.84
C SER A 29 4.91 -22.59 6.35
N ASN A 30 6.17 -22.50 6.80
CA ASN A 30 7.07 -21.41 6.44
C ASN A 30 7.28 -21.33 4.92
N LYS A 31 7.42 -20.11 4.45
CA LYS A 31 7.60 -19.76 3.04
C LYS A 31 8.89 -18.98 2.87
N ALA A 32 9.43 -19.03 1.66
CA ALA A 32 10.55 -18.21 1.21
C ALA A 32 10.16 -17.43 -0.06
N ILE A 33 10.88 -16.35 -0.32
CA ILE A 33 10.70 -15.53 -1.52
C ILE A 33 11.90 -15.72 -2.43
N THR A 34 11.62 -15.92 -3.71
CA THR A 34 12.60 -16.06 -4.79
C THR A 34 12.38 -15.02 -5.88
N ASP A 35 13.40 -14.76 -6.69
CA ASP A 35 13.22 -14.08 -7.97
C ASP A 35 12.62 -15.03 -9.03
N SER A 36 12.33 -14.49 -10.21
CA SER A 36 11.82 -15.27 -11.34
C SER A 36 12.73 -16.41 -11.82
N GLN A 37 14.01 -16.44 -11.43
CA GLN A 37 14.97 -17.49 -11.76
C GLN A 37 15.14 -18.51 -10.62
N GLY A 38 14.41 -18.36 -9.51
CA GLY A 38 14.46 -19.24 -8.36
C GLY A 38 15.58 -18.91 -7.36
N LYS A 39 16.30 -17.80 -7.51
CA LYS A 39 17.30 -17.37 -6.52
C LYS A 39 16.58 -16.90 -5.25
N LEU A 40 17.01 -17.42 -4.10
CA LEU A 40 16.47 -17.03 -2.80
C LEU A 40 16.79 -15.55 -2.49
N LEU A 41 15.75 -14.79 -2.18
CA LEU A 41 15.84 -13.38 -1.81
C LEU A 41 15.56 -13.17 -0.32
N LEU A 42 14.49 -13.77 0.19
CA LEU A 42 14.08 -13.68 1.59
C LEU A 42 13.76 -15.07 2.14
N VAL A 43 14.34 -15.39 3.29
CA VAL A 43 14.17 -16.66 3.99
C VAL A 43 13.95 -16.40 5.48
N ASN A 44 13.31 -17.33 6.17
CA ASN A 44 13.21 -17.23 7.62
C ASN A 44 14.59 -17.48 8.26
N PRO A 45 14.97 -16.75 9.31
CA PRO A 45 16.20 -17.06 10.03
C PRO A 45 16.09 -18.43 10.69
N VAL A 46 17.21 -19.13 10.80
CA VAL A 46 17.27 -20.42 11.52
C VAL A 46 16.98 -20.21 13.02
N PRO A 47 16.42 -21.21 13.72
CA PRO A 47 16.16 -21.12 15.15
C PRO A 47 17.38 -20.65 15.95
N GLY A 48 17.16 -19.71 16.89
CA GLY A 48 18.23 -19.13 17.71
C GLY A 48 19.11 -18.10 16.99
N LYS A 49 18.75 -17.67 15.78
CA LYS A 49 19.40 -16.57 15.07
C LYS A 49 18.41 -15.46 14.75
N ASN A 50 18.90 -14.22 14.78
CA ASN A 50 18.16 -13.09 14.27
C ASN A 50 18.30 -13.00 12.74
N GLY A 51 17.29 -12.45 12.08
CA GLY A 51 17.38 -12.11 10.66
C GLY A 51 18.42 -11.01 10.38
N THR A 52 18.89 -10.95 9.14
CA THR A 52 19.87 -9.95 8.67
C THR A 52 19.22 -8.70 8.08
N LEU A 53 17.89 -8.68 8.00
CA LEU A 53 17.11 -7.62 7.36
C LEU A 53 17.08 -6.38 8.26
N GLY A 54 17.42 -5.22 7.70
CA GLY A 54 17.45 -3.95 8.42
C GLY A 54 16.08 -3.45 8.90
N LEU A 55 16.07 -2.43 9.74
CA LEU A 55 14.83 -1.75 10.13
C LEU A 55 14.38 -0.79 9.01
N LYS A 56 13.06 -0.72 8.76
CA LYS A 56 12.44 0.23 7.80
C LYS A 56 13.03 0.22 6.38
N TRP A 57 13.38 -0.96 5.87
CA TRP A 57 13.95 -1.13 4.54
C TRP A 57 12.92 -1.10 3.40
N VAL A 58 11.61 -1.06 3.72
CA VAL A 58 10.52 -0.99 2.73
C VAL A 58 9.85 0.36 2.81
N GLU A 59 9.90 1.09 1.70
CA GLU A 59 9.11 2.30 1.50
C GLU A 59 7.72 1.95 0.95
N GLY A 60 6.77 2.89 0.96
CA GLY A 60 5.44 2.69 0.38
C GLY A 60 5.35 3.17 -1.07
N PRO A 61 4.26 2.82 -1.79
CA PRO A 61 3.96 3.45 -3.08
C PRO A 61 3.87 4.98 -2.94
N PRO A 62 4.20 5.74 -4.00
CA PRO A 62 4.04 7.19 -3.99
C PRO A 62 2.56 7.57 -3.87
N ALA A 63 2.29 8.62 -3.10
CA ALA A 63 1.00 9.28 -3.07
C ALA A 63 1.07 10.53 -3.96
N VAL A 64 0.28 10.56 -5.03
CA VAL A 64 0.21 11.71 -5.94
C VAL A 64 -1.23 12.19 -6.04
N GLY A 65 -1.40 13.50 -6.07
CA GLY A 65 -2.71 14.11 -6.09
C GLY A 65 -2.66 15.50 -6.68
N PHE A 66 -3.71 15.85 -7.40
CA PHE A 66 -3.93 17.20 -7.90
C PHE A 66 -5.20 17.76 -7.25
N ASN A 67 -5.05 18.82 -6.48
CA ASN A 67 -6.14 19.50 -5.79
C ASN A 67 -6.36 20.86 -6.44
N ALA A 68 -7.61 21.32 -6.50
CA ALA A 68 -7.96 22.60 -7.09
C ALA A 68 -9.00 23.35 -6.25
N ASN A 69 -8.92 24.68 -6.29
CA ASN A 69 -9.95 25.57 -5.75
C ASN A 69 -10.34 26.60 -6.80
N LEU A 70 -11.64 26.80 -6.98
CA LEU A 70 -12.22 27.81 -7.84
C LEU A 70 -13.15 28.71 -7.03
N ILE A 71 -12.96 30.02 -7.14
CA ILE A 71 -13.84 31.03 -6.56
C ILE A 71 -14.32 31.96 -7.66
N LYS A 72 -15.62 32.16 -7.75
CA LYS A 72 -16.25 33.15 -8.63
C LYS A 72 -17.05 34.14 -7.78
N ARG A 73 -16.70 35.41 -7.90
CA ARG A 73 -17.47 36.52 -7.33
C ARG A 73 -18.28 37.19 -8.42
N VAL A 74 -19.56 37.41 -8.15
CA VAL A 74 -20.51 38.08 -9.03
C VAL A 74 -21.06 39.27 -8.26
N ARG A 75 -20.74 40.49 -8.72
CA ARG A 75 -21.34 41.72 -8.18
C ARG A 75 -22.80 41.77 -8.64
N MET A 76 -23.71 41.76 -7.68
CA MET A 76 -25.15 41.85 -7.95
C MET A 76 -25.59 43.32 -7.99
N THR A 77 -25.10 44.13 -7.05
CA THR A 77 -25.29 45.58 -6.98
C THR A 77 -24.00 46.25 -6.49
N GLU A 78 -24.03 47.57 -6.29
CA GLU A 78 -22.91 48.33 -5.73
C GLU A 78 -22.55 47.90 -4.29
N THR A 79 -23.52 47.38 -3.53
CA THR A 79 -23.34 46.95 -2.13
C THR A 79 -23.40 45.44 -1.93
N LYS A 80 -23.86 44.66 -2.92
CA LYS A 80 -24.08 43.21 -2.79
C LYS A 80 -23.19 42.40 -3.72
N GLU A 81 -22.56 41.37 -3.16
CA GLU A 81 -21.72 40.43 -3.90
C GLU A 81 -22.07 38.99 -3.55
N PHE A 82 -22.18 38.14 -4.58
CA PHE A 82 -22.34 36.71 -4.43
C PHE A 82 -21.04 35.98 -4.74
N GLU A 83 -20.56 35.19 -3.79
CA GLU A 83 -19.38 34.35 -3.93
C GLU A 83 -19.80 32.88 -4.06
N PHE A 84 -19.38 32.25 -5.15
CA PHE A 84 -19.44 30.81 -5.35
C PHE A 84 -18.05 30.22 -5.20
N ARG A 85 -17.91 29.18 -4.36
CA ARG A 85 -16.65 28.49 -4.12
C ARG A 85 -16.81 26.99 -4.37
N MET A 86 -15.83 26.42 -5.06
CA MET A 86 -15.67 24.98 -5.22
C MET A 86 -14.25 24.58 -4.80
N ASP A 87 -14.13 23.64 -3.87
CA ASP A 87 -12.89 22.97 -3.51
C ASP A 87 -12.97 21.52 -4.00
N VAL A 88 -11.96 21.08 -4.74
CA VAL A 88 -11.86 19.71 -5.26
C VAL A 88 -10.56 19.08 -4.79
N VAL A 89 -10.68 17.97 -4.06
CA VAL A 89 -9.56 17.12 -3.67
C VAL A 89 -9.47 15.96 -4.66
N ASN A 90 -8.26 15.67 -5.13
CA ASN A 90 -7.97 14.64 -6.13
C ASN A 90 -8.82 14.78 -7.41
N VAL A 91 -8.68 15.92 -8.09
CA VAL A 91 -9.37 16.25 -9.35
C VAL A 91 -9.20 15.15 -10.40
N LEU A 92 -7.98 14.60 -10.51
CA LEU A 92 -7.62 13.54 -11.46
C LEU A 92 -8.17 12.16 -11.08
N ASN A 93 -8.76 12.02 -9.90
CA ASN A 93 -9.25 10.75 -9.35
C ASN A 93 -8.15 9.66 -9.35
N HIS A 94 -6.89 10.05 -9.09
CA HIS A 94 -5.77 9.12 -9.00
C HIS A 94 -5.82 8.32 -7.68
N PRO A 95 -5.78 6.98 -7.68
CA PRO A 95 -5.80 6.20 -6.45
C PRO A 95 -4.46 6.31 -5.73
N ASN A 96 -4.50 6.60 -4.42
CA ASN A 96 -3.31 6.55 -3.57
C ASN A 96 -3.30 5.23 -2.81
N PHE A 97 -2.40 4.32 -3.19
CA PHE A 97 -2.30 3.00 -2.55
C PHE A 97 -1.80 3.13 -1.11
N SER A 98 -2.34 2.29 -0.23
CA SER A 98 -1.92 2.27 1.18
C SER A 98 -0.46 1.84 1.32
N VAL A 99 0.16 2.24 2.43
CA VAL A 99 1.49 1.73 2.79
C VAL A 99 1.45 0.23 3.06
N PRO A 100 2.54 -0.51 2.79
CA PRO A 100 2.67 -1.90 3.22
C PRO A 100 2.48 -2.03 4.74
N THR A 101 1.83 -3.10 5.16
CA THR A 101 1.55 -3.44 6.56
C THR A 101 2.29 -4.73 6.93
N PRO A 102 2.48 -5.03 8.22
CA PRO A 102 3.10 -6.30 8.62
C PRO A 102 2.43 -7.54 8.00
N ALA A 103 1.12 -7.49 7.74
CA ALA A 103 0.36 -8.58 7.13
C ALA A 103 0.75 -8.88 5.67
N ASN A 104 1.21 -7.88 4.90
CA ASN A 104 1.66 -8.06 3.52
C ASN A 104 3.18 -7.97 3.34
N LEU A 105 3.92 -7.76 4.44
CA LEU A 105 5.39 -7.83 4.50
C LEU A 105 5.92 -9.11 5.15
N SER A 106 5.07 -9.92 5.76
CA SER A 106 5.47 -11.25 6.22
C SER A 106 5.62 -12.21 5.05
N ILE A 107 6.83 -12.77 4.87
CA ILE A 107 7.09 -13.75 3.80
C ILE A 107 6.26 -15.03 3.95
N ASN A 108 5.75 -15.31 5.15
CA ASN A 108 4.88 -16.46 5.43
C ASN A 108 3.39 -16.17 5.13
N SER A 109 3.05 -14.92 4.79
CA SER A 109 1.69 -14.54 4.40
C SER A 109 1.43 -14.81 2.93
N THR A 110 0.27 -15.38 2.59
CA THR A 110 -0.16 -15.60 1.20
C THR A 110 -0.43 -14.30 0.43
N SER A 111 -0.52 -13.18 1.14
CA SER A 111 -0.69 -11.83 0.57
C SER A 111 0.62 -11.03 0.51
N PHE A 112 1.78 -11.69 0.71
CA PHE A 112 3.08 -11.02 0.64
C PHE A 112 3.24 -10.20 -0.65
N GLY A 113 3.71 -8.96 -0.52
CA GLY A 113 3.95 -8.06 -1.64
C GLY A 113 2.67 -7.61 -2.36
N ARG A 114 1.49 -7.75 -1.76
CA ARG A 114 0.22 -7.30 -2.34
C ARG A 114 -0.42 -6.21 -1.49
N ILE A 115 -0.74 -5.09 -2.12
CA ILE A 115 -1.49 -3.98 -1.52
C ILE A 115 -2.90 -4.00 -2.11
N THR A 116 -3.89 -4.24 -1.26
CA THR A 116 -5.30 -4.38 -1.64
C THR A 116 -6.16 -3.18 -1.28
N THR A 117 -5.62 -2.22 -0.55
CA THR A 117 -6.33 -1.01 -0.12
C THR A 117 -5.71 0.24 -0.76
N ALA A 118 -6.56 1.22 -1.01
CA ALA A 118 -6.20 2.52 -1.52
C ALA A 118 -7.16 3.57 -0.95
N GLY A 119 -6.70 4.81 -0.89
CA GLY A 119 -7.48 5.97 -0.51
C GLY A 119 -7.29 7.11 -1.50
N GLY A 120 -7.48 8.34 -1.01
CA GLY A 120 -7.40 9.54 -1.83
C GLY A 120 -8.64 9.75 -2.71
N ASN A 121 -9.82 9.36 -2.25
CA ASN A 121 -11.06 9.53 -3.02
C ASN A 121 -11.25 10.97 -3.51
N ARG A 122 -11.72 11.13 -4.75
CA ARG A 122 -12.11 12.44 -5.26
C ARG A 122 -13.28 13.00 -4.46
N ARG A 123 -13.15 14.24 -3.99
CA ARG A 123 -14.17 14.93 -3.21
C ARG A 123 -14.39 16.34 -3.71
N PHE A 124 -15.67 16.69 -3.87
CA PHE A 124 -16.11 18.05 -4.19
C PHE A 124 -16.79 18.66 -2.97
N THR A 125 -16.37 19.87 -2.61
CA THR A 125 -17.05 20.70 -1.61
C THR A 125 -17.46 21.99 -2.29
N ILE A 126 -18.74 22.33 -2.19
CA ILE A 126 -19.31 23.53 -2.82
C ILE A 126 -19.84 24.42 -1.70
N GLY A 127 -19.53 25.70 -1.77
CA GLY A 127 -20.03 26.74 -0.88
C GLY A 127 -20.53 27.95 -1.65
N ALA A 128 -21.50 28.63 -1.06
CA ALA A 128 -21.99 29.91 -1.55
C ALA A 128 -22.08 30.89 -0.39
N ARG A 129 -21.76 32.16 -0.64
CA ARG A 129 -21.83 33.24 0.35
C ARG A 129 -22.41 34.50 -0.30
N LEU A 130 -23.35 35.14 0.39
CA LEU A 130 -23.86 36.46 0.03
C LEU A 130 -23.26 37.51 0.96
N ASN A 131 -22.64 38.54 0.38
CA ASN A 131 -22.14 39.73 1.05
C ASN A 131 -23.09 40.89 0.77
N PHE A 132 -23.42 41.68 1.80
CA PHE A 132 -24.38 42.79 1.75
C PHE A 132 -23.91 43.97 2.60
#